data_AF-A0A7S0WQL5-F1
#
_entry.id   AF-A0A7S0WQL5-F1
#
_cell.length_a   1.000
_cell.length_b   1.000
_cell.length_c   1.000
_cell.angle_alpha   90.00
_cell.angle_beta   90.00
_cell.angle_gamma   90.00
#
_symmetry.space_group_name_H-M   'P 1'
#
loop_
_entity.id
_entity.type
_entity.pdbx_description
1 polymer ?
#
loop_
_entity_poly.entity_id
_entity_poly.type
_entity_poly.pdbx_seq_one_letter_code
_entity_poly.pdbx_strand_id
1 'polypeptide(L)'
;GRGVDKEVWGEADVPPGWQGCARALVGALLREECAELFAEPVTEEEAPGYFDVVDTPMDFGTIQQRLAGSGPAGAAYPPTPAGYAAFLADVGLVWANCKMYNEPDSPVMEDCEATRRLFQRLAKQQGLPLKPGANVQGGGGAG
;
A
#
# COMPACT_ATOMS: atom_id res chain seq x y z
N GLY A 1 -12.42 18.39 -16.02
CA GLY A 1 -11.59 17.54 -15.13
C GLY A 1 -12.27 17.47 -13.79
N ARG A 2 -12.62 16.27 -13.33
CA ARG A 2 -13.12 16.10 -11.97
C ARG A 2 -11.90 16.01 -11.06
N GLY A 3 -11.72 17.02 -10.22
CA GLY A 3 -10.70 16.98 -9.17
C GLY A 3 -10.94 15.75 -8.34
N VAL A 4 -9.94 14.87 -8.28
CA VAL A 4 -9.89 13.84 -7.25
C VAL A 4 -9.60 14.61 -5.98
N ASP A 5 -10.56 14.66 -5.06
CA ASP A 5 -10.32 15.22 -3.73
C ASP A 5 -9.10 14.50 -3.17
N LYS A 6 -7.97 15.21 -3.01
CA LYS A 6 -6.81 14.64 -2.34
C LYS A 6 -7.26 14.36 -0.91
N GLU A 7 -7.30 13.08 -0.53
CA GLU A 7 -7.66 12.69 0.81
C GLU A 7 -6.73 13.41 1.81
N VAL A 8 -7.29 14.29 2.63
CA VAL A 8 -6.55 15.00 3.66
C VAL A 8 -6.64 14.17 4.94
N TRP A 9 -5.50 13.62 5.36
CA TRP A 9 -5.38 12.84 6.59
C TRP A 9 -5.06 13.76 7.77
N GLY A 10 -5.95 13.82 8.76
CA GLY A 10 -5.74 14.52 10.02
C GLY A 10 -5.09 13.63 11.09
N GLU A 11 -4.62 14.23 12.18
CA GLU A 11 -4.01 13.49 13.30
C GLU A 11 -4.97 12.44 13.91
N ALA A 12 -6.26 12.79 14.03
CA ALA A 12 -7.28 11.89 14.57
C ALA A 12 -7.60 10.69 13.65
N ASP A 13 -7.22 10.78 12.37
CA ASP A 13 -7.42 9.72 11.38
C ASP A 13 -6.30 8.68 11.40
N VAL A 14 -5.16 8.96 12.05
CA VAL A 14 -3.97 8.12 11.98
C VAL A 14 -3.70 7.45 13.33
N PRO A 15 -3.73 6.10 13.41
CA PRO A 15 -3.43 5.40 14.64
C PRO A 15 -2.02 5.71 15.16
N PRO A 16 -1.83 5.95 16.47
CA PRO A 16 -0.51 6.05 17.06
C PRO A 16 0.32 4.79 16.77
N GLY A 17 1.57 4.96 16.33
CA GLY A 17 2.44 3.84 16.00
C GLY A 17 2.02 3.03 14.78
N TRP A 18 1.22 3.60 13.87
CA TRP A 18 0.72 2.95 12.65
C TRP A 18 1.80 2.21 11.85
N GLN A 19 3.07 2.66 11.87
CA GLN A 19 4.14 1.97 11.14
C GLN A 19 4.35 0.53 11.62
N GLY A 20 4.16 0.25 12.91
CA GLY A 20 4.26 -1.11 13.44
C GLY A 20 3.18 -2.02 12.85
N CYS A 21 1.94 -1.56 12.88
CA CYS A 21 0.78 -2.21 12.26
C CYS A 21 0.97 -2.37 10.74
N ALA A 22 1.49 -1.35 10.06
CA ALA A 22 1.75 -1.38 8.61
C ALA A 22 2.87 -2.37 8.25
N ARG A 23 3.95 -2.46 9.05
CA ARG A 23 4.97 -3.51 8.86
C ARG A 23 4.41 -4.91 9.02
N ALA A 24 3.61 -5.14 10.06
CA ALA A 24 2.97 -6.44 10.29
C ALA A 24 2.01 -6.80 9.14
N LEU A 25 1.27 -5.81 8.63
CA LEU A 25 0.40 -5.95 7.46
C LEU A 25 1.19 -6.34 6.21
N VAL A 26 2.16 -5.52 5.80
CA VAL A 26 2.92 -5.74 4.56
C VAL A 26 3.71 -7.04 4.64
N GLY A 27 4.30 -7.35 5.80
CA GLY A 27 4.96 -8.64 6.03
C GLY A 27 4.01 -9.85 6.04
N ALA A 28 2.71 -9.66 6.28
CA ALA A 28 1.72 -10.71 6.09
C ALA A 28 1.27 -10.83 4.64
N LEU A 29 1.13 -9.71 3.95
CA LEU A 29 0.80 -9.66 2.53
C LEU A 29 1.84 -10.39 1.68
N LEU A 30 3.13 -10.10 1.90
CA LEU A 30 4.27 -10.68 1.18
C LEU A 30 4.48 -12.19 1.39
N ARG A 31 3.68 -12.84 2.25
CA ARG A 31 3.74 -14.30 2.47
C ARG A 31 2.70 -15.07 1.64
N GLU A 32 1.84 -14.37 0.92
CA GLU A 32 0.74 -14.96 0.16
C GLU A 32 1.11 -14.98 -1.33
N GLU A 33 0.77 -16.06 -2.04
CA GLU A 33 1.15 -16.30 -3.44
C GLU A 33 0.72 -15.15 -4.37
N CYS A 34 -0.47 -14.59 -4.15
CA CYS A 34 -0.98 -13.46 -4.95
C CYS A 34 -0.10 -12.19 -4.89
N ALA A 35 0.82 -12.10 -3.93
CA ALA A 35 1.71 -10.96 -3.76
C ALA A 35 3.06 -11.13 -4.47
N GLU A 36 3.37 -12.32 -5.03
CA GLU A 36 4.67 -12.67 -5.59
C GLU A 36 5.13 -11.68 -6.68
N LEU A 37 4.26 -11.36 -7.64
CA LEU A 37 4.53 -10.40 -8.72
C LEU A 37 4.72 -8.95 -8.25
N PHE A 38 4.36 -8.65 -7.00
CA PHE A 38 4.40 -7.30 -6.42
C PHE A 38 5.42 -7.21 -5.28
N ALA A 39 6.23 -8.24 -5.08
CA ALA A 39 7.15 -8.33 -3.95
C ALA A 39 8.45 -7.54 -4.16
N GLU A 40 8.89 -7.41 -5.41
CA GLU A 40 10.14 -6.75 -5.80
C GLU A 40 9.91 -5.78 -6.96
N PRO A 41 10.83 -4.82 -7.22
CA PRO A 41 10.72 -3.92 -8.35
C PRO A 41 10.66 -4.66 -9.68
N VAL A 42 9.67 -4.32 -10.52
CA VAL A 42 9.54 -4.84 -11.88
C VAL A 42 10.77 -4.49 -12.71
N THR A 43 11.30 -5.46 -13.44
CA THR A 43 12.40 -5.28 -14.38
C THR A 43 11.92 -5.25 -15.83
N GLU A 44 12.72 -4.68 -16.73
CA GLU A 44 12.44 -4.64 -18.18
C GLU A 44 12.40 -6.07 -18.79
N GLU A 45 13.10 -7.03 -18.19
CA GLU A 45 13.10 -8.42 -18.64
C GLU A 45 11.77 -9.12 -18.31
N GLU A 46 11.23 -8.88 -17.12
CA GLU A 46 9.94 -9.42 -16.68
C GLU A 46 8.76 -8.77 -17.41
N ALA A 47 8.87 -7.48 -17.69
CA ALA A 47 7.83 -6.68 -18.31
C ALA A 47 8.41 -5.72 -19.38
N PRO A 48 8.59 -6.19 -20.63
CA PRO A 48 9.11 -5.35 -21.71
C PRO A 48 8.23 -4.12 -21.99
N GLY A 49 8.84 -2.93 -21.99
CA GLY A 49 8.16 -1.65 -22.17
C GLY A 49 7.46 -1.12 -20.90
N TYR A 50 7.70 -1.71 -19.72
CA TYR A 50 7.05 -1.30 -18.48
C TYR A 50 7.30 0.17 -18.15
N PHE A 51 8.55 0.63 -18.28
CA PHE A 51 8.92 2.01 -17.96
C PHE A 51 8.52 3.04 -19.02
N ASP A 52 8.06 2.59 -20.20
CA ASP A 52 7.46 3.47 -21.20
C ASP A 52 5.99 3.82 -20.85
N VAL A 53 5.36 3.00 -20.00
CA VAL A 53 3.96 3.11 -19.60
C VAL A 53 3.82 3.59 -18.16
N VAL A 54 4.67 3.11 -17.25
CA VAL A 54 4.59 3.37 -15.80
C VAL A 54 5.59 4.43 -15.37
N ASP A 55 5.08 5.61 -15.02
CA ASP A 55 5.89 6.77 -14.60
C ASP A 55 6.58 6.62 -13.24
N THR A 56 5.92 5.94 -12.29
CA THR A 56 6.41 5.82 -10.91
C THR A 56 6.28 4.38 -10.43
N PRO A 57 7.26 3.51 -10.73
CA PRO A 57 7.29 2.13 -10.26
C PRO A 57 7.22 2.04 -8.74
N MET A 58 6.52 1.02 -8.23
CA MET A 58 6.40 0.74 -6.81
C MET A 58 6.07 -0.74 -6.59
N ASP A 59 6.57 -1.29 -5.49
CA ASP A 59 6.40 -2.68 -5.07
C ASP A 59 6.33 -2.78 -3.52
N PHE A 60 5.83 -3.89 -3.00
CA PHE A 60 5.65 -4.08 -1.56
C PHE A 60 6.96 -4.29 -0.80
N GLY A 61 8.02 -4.77 -1.45
CA GLY A 61 9.36 -4.89 -0.85
C GLY A 61 9.96 -3.51 -0.56
N THR A 62 9.90 -2.59 -1.52
CA THR A 62 10.28 -1.19 -1.36
C THR A 62 9.47 -0.53 -0.25
N ILE A 63 8.14 -0.73 -0.22
CA ILE A 63 7.27 -0.21 0.85
C ILE A 63 7.69 -0.78 2.22
N GLN A 64 8.00 -2.08 2.30
CA GLN A 64 8.45 -2.73 3.53
C GLN A 64 9.78 -2.14 4.03
N GLN A 65 10.74 -1.90 3.12
CA GLN A 65 12.02 -1.27 3.45
C GLN A 65 11.86 0.17 3.94
N ARG A 66 10.98 0.96 3.32
CA ARG A 66 10.64 2.32 3.76
C ARG A 66 9.99 2.33 5.14
N LEU A 67 9.11 1.37 5.43
CA LEU A 67 8.51 1.19 6.76
C LEU A 67 9.51 0.75 7.83
N ALA A 68 10.57 0.02 7.45
CA ALA A 68 11.64 -0.42 8.33
C ALA A 68 12.73 0.64 8.54
N GLY A 69 12.74 1.70 7.71
CA GLY A 69 13.81 2.70 7.71
C GLY A 69 15.15 2.15 7.18
N SER A 70 15.12 1.01 6.48
CA SER A 70 16.31 0.34 5.92
C SER A 70 16.57 0.70 4.45
N GLY A 71 15.68 1.48 3.83
CA GLY A 71 15.86 2.01 2.47
C GLY A 71 16.86 3.18 2.40
N PRO A 72 16.98 3.85 1.23
CA PRO A 72 17.82 5.02 1.07
C PRO A 72 17.52 6.11 2.11
N ALA A 73 18.56 6.84 2.52
CA ALA A 73 18.40 7.93 3.49
C ALA A 73 17.32 8.93 3.03
N GLY A 74 16.35 9.20 3.90
CA GLY A 74 15.22 10.10 3.60
C GLY A 74 14.00 9.43 2.95
N ALA A 75 14.03 8.12 2.68
CA ALA A 75 12.89 7.40 2.10
C ALA A 75 11.88 6.86 3.14
N ALA A 76 12.20 6.95 4.43
CA ALA A 76 11.35 6.42 5.50
C ALA A 76 10.07 7.24 5.66
N TYR A 77 8.94 6.58 5.93
CA TYR A 77 7.68 7.28 6.21
C TYR A 77 7.70 7.91 7.61
N PRO A 78 7.58 9.25 7.74
CA PRO A 78 7.59 9.90 9.04
C PRO A 78 6.37 9.50 9.89
N PRO A 79 6.47 9.50 11.23
CA PRO A 79 5.34 9.21 12.14
C PRO A 79 4.37 10.40 12.21
N THR A 80 3.78 10.75 11.06
CA THR A 80 2.87 11.87 10.88
C THR A 80 1.74 11.46 9.94
N PRO A 81 0.62 12.20 9.90
CA PRO A 81 -0.44 11.95 8.92
C PRO A 81 0.03 12.02 7.48
N ALA A 82 0.99 12.90 7.17
CA ALA A 82 1.61 12.97 5.85
C ALA A 82 2.39 11.70 5.49
N GLY A 83 3.10 11.11 6.46
CA GLY A 83 3.79 9.83 6.26
C GLY A 83 2.82 8.66 6.09
N TYR A 84 1.69 8.68 6.80
CA TYR A 84 0.64 7.69 6.62
C TYR A 84 -0.02 7.79 5.23
N ALA A 85 -0.33 9.01 4.81
CA ALA A 85 -0.85 9.29 3.47
C ALA A 85 0.14 8.85 2.39
N ALA A 86 1.44 9.10 2.57
CA ALA A 86 2.48 8.65 1.64
C ALA A 86 2.55 7.11 1.54
N PHE A 87 2.47 6.40 2.68
CA PHE A 87 2.40 4.94 2.69
C PHE A 87 1.21 4.40 1.90
N LEU A 88 0.01 4.95 2.13
CA LEU A 88 -1.20 4.53 1.40
C LEU A 88 -1.14 4.90 -0.09
N ALA A 89 -0.51 6.03 -0.43
CA ALA A 89 -0.29 6.43 -1.82
C ALA A 89 0.64 5.45 -2.56
N ASP A 90 1.76 5.05 -1.94
CA ASP A 90 2.68 4.07 -2.53
C ASP A 90 2.01 2.70 -2.70
N VAL A 91 1.22 2.25 -1.71
CA VAL A 91 0.39 1.05 -1.85
C VAL A 91 -0.58 1.18 -3.03
N GLY A 92 -1.21 2.34 -3.19
CA GLY A 92 -2.10 2.65 -4.32
C GLY A 92 -1.37 2.59 -5.67
N LEU A 93 -0.11 3.05 -5.73
CA LEU A 93 0.71 2.98 -6.95
C LEU A 93 0.93 1.55 -7.41
N VAL A 94 1.16 0.58 -6.51
CA VAL A 94 1.35 -0.83 -6.90
C VAL A 94 0.19 -1.31 -7.78
N TRP A 95 -1.05 -1.08 -7.34
CA TRP A 95 -2.24 -1.52 -8.09
C TRP A 95 -2.55 -0.61 -9.29
N ALA A 96 -2.31 0.69 -9.18
CA ALA A 96 -2.51 1.61 -10.29
C ALA A 96 -1.58 1.28 -11.47
N ASN A 97 -0.31 1.01 -11.18
CA ASN A 97 0.69 0.61 -12.17
C ASN A 97 0.35 -0.74 -12.79
N CYS A 98 -0.06 -1.71 -11.96
CA CYS A 98 -0.51 -3.01 -12.45
C CYS A 98 -1.66 -2.86 -13.47
N LYS A 99 -2.68 -2.07 -13.14
CA LYS A 99 -3.80 -1.80 -14.03
C LYS A 99 -3.42 -1.00 -15.28
N MET A 100 -2.39 -0.16 -15.18
CA MET A 100 -1.95 0.68 -16.29
C MET A 100 -1.19 -0.12 -17.35
N TYR A 101 -0.37 -1.08 -16.91
CA TYR A 101 0.48 -1.88 -17.80
C TYR A 101 -0.23 -3.14 -18.31
N ASN A 102 -1.03 -3.82 -17.47
CA ASN A 102 -1.60 -5.13 -17.81
C ASN A 102 -2.98 -5.04 -18.44
N GLU A 103 -3.28 -5.98 -19.34
CA GLU A 103 -4.61 -6.14 -19.92
C GLU A 103 -5.64 -6.54 -18.85
N PRO A 104 -6.89 -6.02 -18.91
CA PRO A 104 -7.91 -6.24 -17.89
C PRO A 104 -8.23 -7.70 -17.55
N ASP A 105 -8.12 -8.60 -18.53
CA ASP A 105 -8.45 -10.04 -18.40
C ASP A 105 -7.21 -10.92 -18.24
N SER A 106 -6.04 -10.34 -17.98
CA SER A 106 -4.80 -11.09 -17.75
C SER A 106 -4.79 -11.75 -16.35
N PRO A 107 -4.07 -12.88 -16.18
CA PRO A 107 -3.88 -13.50 -14.86
C PRO A 107 -3.27 -12.55 -13.82
N VAL A 108 -2.39 -11.63 -14.26
CA VAL A 108 -1.78 -10.61 -13.39
C VAL A 108 -2.83 -9.70 -12.76
N MET A 109 -3.92 -9.40 -13.47
CA MET A 109 -5.02 -8.60 -12.92
C MET A 109 -5.83 -9.36 -11.86
N GLU A 110 -5.89 -10.70 -11.93
CA GLU A 110 -6.50 -11.52 -10.87
C GLU A 110 -5.70 -11.43 -9.56
N ASP A 111 -4.38 -11.57 -9.66
CA ASP A 111 -3.46 -11.44 -8.51
C ASP A 111 -3.44 -10.02 -7.95
N CYS A 112 -3.47 -9.00 -8.82
CA CYS A 112 -3.56 -7.60 -8.41
C CYS A 112 -4.78 -7.35 -7.52
N GLU A 113 -5.93 -7.83 -7.95
CA GLU A 113 -7.18 -7.64 -7.22
C GLU A 113 -7.24 -8.54 -5.97
N ALA A 114 -6.69 -9.75 -6.01
CA ALA A 114 -6.56 -10.62 -4.83
C ALA A 114 -5.70 -9.95 -3.74
N THR A 115 -4.53 -9.41 -4.10
CA THR A 115 -3.63 -8.68 -3.22
C THR A 115 -4.28 -7.42 -2.67
N ARG A 116 -5.05 -6.67 -3.48
CA ARG A 116 -5.82 -5.52 -3.01
C ARG A 116 -6.84 -5.88 -1.94
N ARG A 117 -7.62 -6.94 -2.15
CA ARG A 117 -8.61 -7.43 -1.17
C ARG A 117 -7.96 -7.93 0.11
N LEU A 118 -6.82 -8.61 -0.02
CA LEU A 118 -6.05 -9.09 1.12
C LEU A 118 -5.49 -7.92 1.94
N PHE A 119 -4.89 -6.92 1.30
CA PHE A 119 -4.43 -5.70 1.97
C PHE A 119 -5.57 -5.04 2.76
N GLN A 120 -6.75 -4.88 2.16
CA GLN A 120 -7.91 -4.25 2.82
C GLN A 120 -8.35 -5.01 4.08
N ARG A 121 -8.38 -6.33 4.00
CA ARG A 121 -8.72 -7.20 5.13
C ARG A 121 -7.67 -7.13 6.23
N LEU A 122 -6.38 -7.18 5.89
CA LEU A 122 -5.29 -7.06 6.85
C LEU A 122 -5.26 -5.67 7.50
N ALA A 123 -5.49 -4.59 6.73
CA ALA A 123 -5.59 -3.23 7.25
C ALA A 123 -6.67 -3.12 8.33
N LYS A 124 -7.86 -3.68 8.06
CA LYS A 124 -8.93 -3.74 9.04
C LYS A 124 -8.53 -4.52 10.30
N GLN A 125 -7.84 -5.65 10.16
CA GLN A 125 -7.35 -6.46 11.30
C GLN A 125 -6.29 -5.73 12.13
N GLN A 126 -5.46 -4.91 11.49
CA GLN A 126 -4.41 -4.13 12.13
C GLN A 126 -4.90 -2.76 12.66
N GLY A 127 -6.20 -2.45 12.52
CA GLY A 127 -6.78 -1.18 12.95
C GLY A 127 -6.33 0.02 12.12
N LEU A 128 -5.93 -0.21 10.86
CA LEU A 128 -5.46 0.82 9.93
C LEU A 128 -6.63 1.33 9.06
N PRO A 129 -7.07 2.59 9.22
CA PRO A 129 -8.11 3.16 8.38
C PRO A 129 -7.60 3.39 6.95
N LEU A 130 -8.43 3.08 5.95
CA LEU A 130 -8.05 3.25 4.53
C LEU A 130 -8.64 4.51 3.87
N LYS A 131 -9.43 5.26 4.63
CA LYS A 131 -9.96 6.56 4.23
C LYS A 131 -10.05 7.46 5.48
N PRO A 132 -9.88 8.78 5.35
CA PRO A 132 -10.08 9.71 6.46
C PRO A 132 -11.49 9.59 7.06
N GLY A 133 -11.61 9.84 8.37
CA GLY A 133 -12.89 9.78 9.09
C GLY A 133 -13.46 8.37 9.31
N ALA A 134 -12.77 7.31 8.90
CA ALA A 134 -13.20 5.92 9.16
C ALA A 134 -13.01 5.48 10.62
N ASN A 135 -12.42 6.33 11.47
CA ASN A 135 -12.23 6.07 12.89
C ASN A 135 -13.55 6.25 13.64
N VAL A 136 -14.46 5.27 13.51
CA VAL A 136 -15.68 5.17 14.30
C VAL A 136 -15.40 4.28 15.51
N GLN A 137 -15.48 4.89 16.69
CA GLN A 137 -15.54 4.32 18.04
C GLN A 137 -15.61 2.77 18.14
N GLY A 138 -14.59 2.17 18.76
CA GLY A 138 -14.61 0.80 19.28
C GLY A 138 -13.19 0.29 19.55
N GLY A 139 -12.75 -0.04 20.77
CA GLY A 139 -13.52 -0.50 21.92
C GLY A 139 -13.03 0.05 23.25
N GLY A 140 -13.96 0.65 23.98
CA GLY A 140 -14.05 0.46 25.42
C GLY A 140 -14.82 -0.85 25.70
N GLY A 141 -14.29 -1.65 26.62
CA GLY A 141 -15.06 -2.46 27.56
C GLY A 141 -15.58 -3.84 27.11
N ALA A 142 -14.90 -4.89 27.57
CA ALA A 142 -15.44 -6.00 28.37
C ALA A 142 -14.20 -6.69 29.01
N GLY A 143 -14.13 -6.99 30.30
CA GLY A 143 -15.19 -7.59 31.13
C GLY A 143 -14.78 -9.03 31.36
#